data_AF-A0A4U8QBN4-F1
#
_entry.id   AF-A0A4U8QBN4-F1
#
_cell.length_a   1.000
_cell.length_b   1.000
_cell.length_c   1.000
_cell.angle_alpha   90.00
_cell.angle_beta   90.00
_cell.angle_gamma   90.00
#
_symmetry.space_group_name_H-M   'P 1'
#
loop_
_entity.id
_entity.type
_entity.pdbx_description
1 polymer ?
#
loop_
_entity_poly.entity_id
_entity_poly.type
_entity_poly.pdbx_seq_one_letter_code
_entity_poly.pdbx_strand_id
1 'polypeptide(L)'
;MANLTYRDQEKIMNTEKLREMLLELPPYVKDFFRAKEPTTSDKTRISYAYDLRVFFRFLQSTNPVLAGKNLKDIKLDDLSLLQPVDFEEYQEYLKAYTTNESGSYETNSRTGISRKMSSIRSFFEYLCKRQLVPANPARMVDMPKLSDKAIIQLDPDEVANLLDHIENCGNELSGVQLYHYNKHKYRDLAIITLLLGTGIRVSECVGLNISDVDFKNNGIRIIRKGGNEMVVYFGSEVEDGLRDYLELSRNSITPIAGHEDALFLSNLRKRISVDAVEKLVKKYSSAVTVKTITPHKLRSTYGTALYQETGDIYIVADVLGHSDVNTTKKHYAKLKDERRRAASKAVKLRER
;
A
#
# COMPACT_ATOMS: atom_id res chain seq x y z
N MET A 1 6.02 -14.98 28.56
CA MET A 1 6.50 -14.73 27.18
C MET A 1 6.04 -13.32 26.81
N ALA A 2 6.92 -12.45 26.33
CA ALA A 2 6.52 -11.08 25.97
C ALA A 2 5.40 -11.14 24.90
N ASN A 3 4.32 -10.39 25.10
CA ASN A 3 3.26 -10.26 24.09
C ASN A 3 3.86 -9.54 22.87
N LEU A 4 4.08 -10.28 21.78
CA LEU A 4 4.57 -9.73 20.52
C LEU A 4 3.54 -8.74 19.95
N THR A 5 4.00 -7.56 19.51
CA THR A 5 3.10 -6.60 18.87
C THR A 5 2.59 -7.14 17.53
N TYR A 6 1.49 -6.61 17.02
CA TYR A 6 0.97 -6.96 15.70
C TYR A 6 2.03 -6.83 14.59
N ARG A 7 2.92 -5.83 14.71
CA ARG A 7 3.99 -5.58 13.74
C ARG A 7 5.08 -6.62 13.82
N ASP A 8 5.44 -7.05 15.03
CA ASP A 8 6.42 -8.12 15.24
C ASP A 8 5.90 -9.43 14.66
N GLN A 9 4.63 -9.74 14.88
CA GLN A 9 3.96 -10.91 14.28
C GLN A 9 3.97 -10.85 12.75
N GLU A 10 3.62 -9.69 12.15
CA GLU A 10 3.66 -9.50 10.70
C GLU A 10 5.09 -9.64 10.13
N LYS A 11 6.09 -9.09 10.83
CA LYS A 11 7.51 -9.20 10.46
C LYS A 11 8.01 -10.64 10.50
N ILE A 12 7.64 -11.41 11.52
CA ILE A 12 7.98 -12.83 11.65
C ILE A 12 7.38 -13.61 10.48
N MET A 13 6.07 -13.50 10.26
CA MET A 13 5.37 -14.20 9.18
C MET A 13 5.97 -13.87 7.80
N ASN A 14 6.25 -12.58 7.53
CA ASN A 14 6.87 -12.18 6.28
C ASN A 14 8.29 -12.72 6.12
N THR A 15 9.05 -12.80 7.21
CA THR A 15 10.41 -13.35 7.22
C THR A 15 10.40 -14.85 6.93
N GLU A 16 9.48 -15.61 7.52
CA GLU A 16 9.30 -17.03 7.26
C GLU A 16 8.91 -17.29 5.80
N LYS A 17 7.89 -16.58 5.31
CA LYS A 17 7.47 -16.65 3.90
C LYS A 17 8.61 -16.33 2.93
N LEU A 18 9.42 -15.31 3.22
CA LEU A 18 10.60 -15.01 2.41
C LEU A 18 11.58 -16.17 2.43
N ARG A 19 11.89 -16.75 3.60
CA ARG A 19 12.82 -17.89 3.72
C ARG A 19 12.36 -19.08 2.89
N GLU A 20 11.08 -19.43 2.92
CA GLU A 20 10.50 -20.50 2.10
C GLU A 20 10.71 -20.26 0.60
N MET A 21 10.40 -19.04 0.12
CA MET A 21 10.59 -18.69 -1.28
C MET A 21 12.06 -18.76 -1.72
N LEU A 22 13.00 -18.43 -0.83
CA LEU A 22 14.42 -18.49 -1.11
C LEU A 22 14.97 -19.92 -1.16
N LEU A 23 14.22 -20.94 -0.75
CA LEU A 23 14.63 -22.34 -0.90
C LEU A 23 14.50 -22.84 -2.34
N GLU A 24 13.68 -22.20 -3.17
CA GLU A 24 13.48 -22.56 -4.58
C GLU A 24 14.49 -21.90 -5.52
N LEU A 25 15.20 -20.87 -5.05
CA LEU A 25 16.09 -20.02 -5.85
C LEU A 25 17.57 -20.46 -5.74
N PRO A 26 18.43 -20.04 -6.71
CA PRO A 26 19.86 -20.30 -6.60
C PRO A 26 20.46 -19.80 -5.27
N PRO A 27 21.43 -20.53 -4.67
CA PRO A 27 21.92 -20.22 -3.32
C PRO A 27 22.44 -18.78 -3.12
N TYR A 28 23.13 -18.22 -4.12
CA TYR A 28 23.68 -16.85 -4.06
C TYR A 28 22.61 -15.74 -4.03
N VAL A 29 21.36 -16.06 -4.41
CA VAL A 29 20.25 -15.11 -4.31
C VAL A 29 19.97 -14.75 -2.85
N LYS A 30 20.23 -15.65 -1.90
CA LYS A 30 20.08 -15.37 -0.46
C LYS A 30 20.95 -14.19 0.00
N ASP A 31 22.14 -14.04 -0.57
CA ASP A 31 23.07 -12.97 -0.20
C ASP A 31 22.57 -11.60 -0.68
N PHE A 32 21.89 -11.55 -1.83
CA PHE A 32 21.20 -10.34 -2.29
C PHE A 32 20.13 -9.89 -1.27
N PHE A 33 19.31 -10.82 -0.77
CA PHE A 33 18.27 -10.50 0.22
C PHE A 33 18.83 -10.12 1.59
N ARG A 34 19.95 -10.71 2.00
CA ARG A 34 20.71 -10.29 3.19
C ARG A 34 21.20 -8.85 3.02
N ALA A 35 21.78 -8.50 1.88
CA ALA A 35 22.27 -7.16 1.61
C ALA A 35 21.16 -6.11 1.47
N LYS A 36 19.95 -6.51 1.05
CA LYS A 36 18.79 -5.61 0.94
C LYS A 36 18.02 -5.41 2.23
N GLU A 37 18.15 -6.30 3.22
CA GLU A 37 17.43 -6.24 4.49
C GLU A 37 17.49 -4.86 5.17
N PRO A 38 18.65 -4.19 5.30
CA PRO A 38 18.74 -2.94 6.05
C PRO A 38 18.02 -1.75 5.39
N THR A 39 17.71 -1.85 4.09
CA THR A 39 17.22 -0.72 3.28
C THR A 39 15.82 -0.94 2.72
N THR A 40 15.23 -2.13 2.90
CA THR A 40 13.96 -2.50 2.27
C THR A 40 13.03 -3.21 3.26
N SER A 41 11.72 -3.00 3.12
CA SER A 41 10.74 -3.68 3.96
C SER A 41 10.59 -5.15 3.56
N ASP A 42 10.08 -5.96 4.49
CA ASP A 42 9.87 -7.40 4.28
C ASP A 42 8.95 -7.67 3.09
N LYS A 43 7.88 -6.86 2.93
CA LYS A 43 6.97 -6.94 1.78
C LYS A 43 7.67 -6.65 0.46
N THR A 44 8.56 -5.66 0.42
CA THR A 44 9.38 -5.37 -0.77
C THR A 44 10.28 -6.56 -1.10
N ARG A 45 10.91 -7.18 -0.09
CA ARG A 45 11.74 -8.37 -0.27
C ARG A 45 10.94 -9.58 -0.76
N ILE A 46 9.74 -9.82 -0.22
CA ILE A 46 8.83 -10.87 -0.73
C ILE A 46 8.48 -10.63 -2.21
N SER A 47 8.15 -9.39 -2.57
CA SER A 47 7.84 -9.02 -3.95
C SER A 47 9.04 -9.26 -4.87
N TYR A 48 10.25 -8.90 -4.43
CA TYR A 48 11.48 -9.15 -5.19
C TYR A 48 11.76 -10.65 -5.33
N ALA A 49 11.51 -11.45 -4.28
CA ALA A 49 11.69 -12.91 -4.34
C ALA A 49 10.72 -13.55 -5.34
N TYR A 50 9.47 -13.08 -5.37
CA TYR A 50 8.50 -13.53 -6.37
C TYR A 50 8.94 -13.19 -7.79
N ASP A 51 9.43 -11.98 -8.01
CA ASP A 51 9.88 -11.53 -9.34
C ASP A 51 11.12 -12.29 -9.82
N LEU A 52 12.11 -12.47 -8.93
CA LEU A 52 13.29 -13.26 -9.25
C LEU A 52 12.90 -14.71 -9.57
N ARG A 53 11.95 -15.29 -8.84
CA ARG A 53 11.43 -16.63 -9.19
C ARG A 53 10.82 -16.69 -10.57
N VAL A 54 10.01 -15.70 -10.96
CA VAL A 54 9.46 -15.62 -12.32
C VAL A 54 10.58 -15.50 -13.36
N PHE A 55 11.61 -14.69 -13.09
CA PHE A 55 12.76 -14.55 -13.98
C PHE A 55 13.58 -15.84 -14.13
N PHE A 56 13.92 -16.52 -13.03
CA PHE A 56 14.64 -17.79 -13.11
C PHE A 56 13.82 -18.90 -13.78
N ARG A 57 12.49 -18.90 -13.63
CA ARG A 57 11.60 -19.80 -14.39
C ARG A 57 11.61 -19.49 -15.88
N PHE A 58 11.60 -18.21 -16.27
CA PHE A 58 11.77 -17.81 -17.67
C PHE A 58 13.10 -18.34 -18.24
N LEU A 59 14.21 -18.18 -17.49
CA LEU A 59 15.50 -18.72 -17.92
C LEU A 59 15.45 -20.25 -18.08
N GLN A 60 14.77 -20.96 -17.19
CA GLN A 60 14.60 -22.41 -17.27
C GLN A 60 13.70 -22.86 -18.45
N SER A 61 12.67 -22.08 -18.80
CA SER A 61 11.67 -22.50 -19.79
C SER A 61 11.99 -22.07 -21.22
N THR A 62 12.63 -20.92 -21.37
CA THR A 62 12.64 -20.19 -22.64
C THR A 62 14.05 -19.84 -23.10
N ASN A 63 15.01 -19.64 -22.20
CA ASN A 63 16.37 -19.32 -22.61
C ASN A 63 17.06 -20.54 -23.25
N PRO A 64 17.59 -20.44 -24.48
CA PRO A 64 18.16 -21.58 -25.20
C PRO A 64 19.31 -22.30 -24.48
N VAL A 65 20.09 -21.57 -23.68
CA VAL A 65 21.29 -22.08 -23.00
C VAL A 65 20.97 -22.69 -21.64
N LEU A 66 19.96 -22.14 -20.96
CA LEU A 66 19.58 -22.53 -19.60
C LEU A 66 18.33 -23.41 -19.53
N ALA A 67 17.71 -23.68 -20.69
CA ALA A 67 16.54 -24.54 -20.80
C ALA A 67 16.75 -25.89 -20.11
N GLY A 68 15.81 -26.26 -19.24
CA GLY A 68 15.81 -27.56 -18.55
C GLY A 68 16.77 -27.69 -17.36
N LYS A 69 17.63 -26.70 -17.06
CA LYS A 69 18.41 -26.69 -15.82
C LYS A 69 17.49 -26.52 -14.60
N ASN A 70 17.82 -27.14 -13.47
CA ASN A 70 17.13 -26.83 -12.22
C ASN A 70 17.45 -25.38 -11.80
N LEU A 71 16.47 -24.66 -11.23
CA LEU A 71 16.67 -23.29 -10.75
C LEU A 71 17.87 -23.17 -9.81
N LYS A 72 18.11 -24.19 -8.97
CA LYS A 72 19.22 -24.20 -8.00
C LYS A 72 20.60 -24.32 -8.65
N ASP A 73 20.66 -24.84 -9.87
CA ASP A 73 21.90 -25.17 -10.57
C ASP A 73 22.35 -24.06 -11.51
N ILE A 74 21.56 -22.98 -11.68
CA ILE A 74 21.93 -21.82 -12.47
C ILE A 74 23.05 -21.05 -11.75
N LYS A 75 24.27 -21.05 -12.31
CA LYS A 75 25.48 -20.47 -11.69
C LYS A 75 25.67 -18.99 -12.04
N LEU A 76 26.63 -18.33 -11.38
CA LEU A 76 27.00 -16.94 -11.70
C LEU A 76 27.58 -16.80 -13.11
N ASP A 77 28.31 -17.81 -13.59
CA ASP A 77 28.85 -17.84 -14.95
C ASP A 77 27.71 -17.87 -15.99
N ASP A 78 26.65 -18.62 -15.72
CA ASP A 78 25.45 -18.64 -16.57
C ASP A 78 24.82 -17.25 -16.68
N LEU A 79 24.74 -16.51 -15.57
CA LEU A 79 24.22 -15.14 -15.55
C LEU A 79 25.13 -14.13 -16.26
N SER A 80 26.43 -14.41 -16.33
CA SER A 80 27.42 -13.55 -16.98
C SER A 80 27.36 -13.62 -18.51
N LEU A 81 26.71 -14.66 -19.06
CA LEU A 81 26.49 -14.83 -20.49
C LEU A 81 25.24 -14.12 -21.01
N LEU A 82 24.36 -13.65 -20.11
CA LEU A 82 23.11 -13.01 -20.49
C LEU A 82 23.38 -11.66 -21.19
N GLN A 83 22.64 -11.42 -22.26
CA GLN A 83 22.70 -10.24 -23.11
C GLN A 83 21.42 -9.41 -23.00
N PRO A 84 21.42 -8.14 -23.46
CA PRO A 84 20.22 -7.30 -23.42
C PRO A 84 18.98 -7.96 -24.07
N VAL A 85 19.16 -8.73 -25.14
CA VAL A 85 18.08 -9.45 -25.83
C VAL A 85 17.35 -10.45 -24.92
N ASP A 86 18.04 -11.12 -24.00
CA ASP A 86 17.39 -12.04 -23.04
C ASP A 86 16.41 -11.29 -22.11
N PHE A 87 16.69 -10.03 -21.80
CA PHE A 87 15.82 -9.20 -20.96
C PHE A 87 14.68 -8.57 -21.77
N GLU A 88 14.86 -8.36 -23.06
CA GLU A 88 13.78 -7.98 -23.99
C GLU A 88 12.79 -9.15 -24.16
N GLU A 89 13.30 -10.36 -24.36
CA GLU A 89 12.50 -11.59 -24.36
C GLU A 89 11.78 -11.79 -23.03
N TYR A 90 12.45 -11.53 -21.90
CA TYR A 90 11.80 -11.57 -20.59
C TYR A 90 10.66 -10.54 -20.47
N GLN A 91 10.84 -9.31 -20.98
CA GLN A 91 9.75 -8.33 -21.00
C GLN A 91 8.56 -8.79 -21.83
N GLU A 92 8.80 -9.47 -22.95
CA GLU A 92 7.76 -10.08 -23.76
C GLU A 92 7.07 -11.23 -23.04
N TYR A 93 7.83 -12.14 -22.44
CA TYR A 93 7.33 -13.23 -21.62
C TYR A 93 6.41 -12.73 -20.49
N LEU A 94 6.74 -11.61 -19.85
CA LEU A 94 5.91 -11.03 -18.81
C LEU A 94 4.53 -10.53 -19.28
N LYS A 95 4.30 -10.38 -20.59
CA LYS A 95 2.97 -10.04 -21.13
C LYS A 95 1.99 -11.19 -20.94
N ALA A 96 2.44 -12.44 -21.11
CA ALA A 96 1.66 -13.65 -20.90
C ALA A 96 2.58 -14.84 -20.58
N TYR A 97 2.48 -15.40 -19.38
CA TYR A 97 3.31 -16.53 -18.94
C TYR A 97 2.56 -17.48 -18.01
N THR A 98 3.04 -18.72 -17.92
CA THR A 98 2.47 -19.74 -17.03
C THR A 98 3.22 -19.78 -15.70
N THR A 99 2.51 -19.70 -14.58
CA THR A 99 3.12 -19.72 -13.25
C THR A 99 3.14 -21.09 -12.59
N ASN A 100 2.27 -22.00 -13.01
CA ASN A 100 2.11 -23.32 -12.39
C ASN A 100 2.03 -24.42 -13.46
N GLU A 101 2.32 -25.66 -13.04
CA GLU A 101 2.01 -26.89 -13.79
C GLU A 101 0.52 -27.01 -14.15
N SER A 102 -0.35 -26.21 -13.53
CA SER A 102 -1.78 -26.08 -13.80
C SER A 102 -2.12 -25.46 -15.16
N GLY A 103 -1.14 -24.89 -15.88
CA GLY A 103 -1.33 -24.33 -17.23
C GLY A 103 -2.08 -23.00 -17.30
N SER A 104 -2.38 -22.33 -16.18
CA SER A 104 -3.05 -21.03 -16.19
C SER A 104 -2.10 -19.91 -16.64
N TYR A 105 -2.56 -19.08 -17.58
CA TYR A 105 -1.83 -17.90 -18.03
C TYR A 105 -2.03 -16.71 -17.08
N GLU A 106 -0.92 -16.10 -16.69
CA GLU A 106 -0.87 -14.81 -16.00
C GLU A 106 -0.48 -13.70 -16.98
N THR A 107 -1.09 -12.53 -16.82
CA THR A 107 -0.75 -11.33 -17.59
C THR A 107 -0.34 -10.19 -16.65
N ASN A 108 0.59 -9.35 -17.08
CA ASN A 108 1.01 -8.18 -16.32
C ASN A 108 0.58 -6.88 -17.01
N SER A 109 0.11 -5.92 -16.21
CA SER A 109 0.02 -4.53 -16.67
C SER A 109 1.41 -3.94 -16.93
N ARG A 110 1.51 -2.85 -17.70
CA ARG A 110 2.78 -2.12 -17.93
C ARG A 110 3.49 -1.75 -16.62
N THR A 111 2.74 -1.38 -15.59
CA THR A 111 3.25 -1.12 -14.24
C THR A 111 3.81 -2.38 -13.59
N GLY A 112 3.13 -3.52 -13.76
CA GLY A 112 3.61 -4.83 -13.30
C GLY A 112 4.93 -5.23 -13.96
N ILE A 113 5.03 -5.10 -15.29
CA ILE A 113 6.26 -5.37 -16.05
C ILE A 113 7.40 -4.45 -15.59
N SER A 114 7.15 -3.13 -15.51
CA SER A 114 8.14 -2.18 -15.02
C SER A 114 8.62 -2.49 -13.59
N ARG A 115 7.71 -2.89 -12.68
CA ARG A 115 8.07 -3.29 -11.32
C ARG A 115 8.97 -4.53 -11.30
N LYS A 116 8.65 -5.55 -12.10
CA LYS A 116 9.45 -6.78 -12.24
C LYS A 116 10.83 -6.48 -12.83
N MET A 117 10.91 -5.69 -13.89
CA MET A 117 12.20 -5.29 -14.46
C MET A 117 13.07 -4.50 -13.47
N SER A 118 12.47 -3.67 -12.62
CA SER A 118 13.20 -2.95 -11.57
C SER A 118 13.83 -3.88 -10.51
N SER A 119 13.16 -4.96 -10.13
CA SER A 119 13.74 -5.93 -9.18
C SER A 119 14.88 -6.73 -9.82
N ILE A 120 14.78 -7.10 -11.10
CA ILE A 120 15.87 -7.73 -11.86
C ILE A 120 17.07 -6.80 -11.99
N ARG A 121 16.85 -5.54 -12.38
CA ARG A 121 17.94 -4.54 -12.43
C ARG A 121 18.64 -4.38 -11.09
N SER A 122 17.89 -4.30 -9.99
CA SER A 122 18.47 -4.19 -8.65
C SER A 122 19.26 -5.43 -8.25
N PHE A 123 18.87 -6.62 -8.72
CA PHE A 123 19.59 -7.86 -8.47
C PHE A 123 20.92 -7.90 -9.23
N PHE A 124 20.92 -7.62 -10.53
CA PHE A 124 22.16 -7.54 -11.33
C PHE A 124 23.08 -6.41 -10.87
N GLU A 125 22.52 -5.28 -10.41
CA GLU A 125 23.30 -4.19 -9.81
C GLU A 125 24.03 -4.65 -8.53
N TYR A 126 23.38 -5.47 -7.70
CA TYR A 126 24.03 -6.08 -6.54
C TYR A 126 25.17 -7.03 -6.97
N LEU A 127 24.94 -7.88 -7.97
CA LEU A 127 25.96 -8.81 -8.47
C LEU A 127 27.18 -8.06 -9.03
N CYS A 128 26.95 -7.02 -9.84
CA CYS A 128 28.01 -6.18 -10.39
C CYS A 128 28.78 -5.43 -9.30
N LYS A 129 28.08 -4.86 -8.31
CA LYS A 129 28.72 -4.15 -7.19
C LYS A 129 29.65 -5.06 -6.38
N ARG A 130 29.37 -6.36 -6.34
CA ARG A 130 30.22 -7.38 -5.71
C ARG A 130 31.21 -8.06 -6.67
N GLN A 131 31.32 -7.58 -7.90
CA GLN A 131 32.19 -8.14 -8.93
C GLN A 131 31.92 -9.62 -9.24
N LEU A 132 30.68 -10.08 -9.01
CA LEU A 132 30.25 -11.46 -9.28
C LEU A 132 29.82 -11.67 -10.74
N VAL A 133 29.43 -10.59 -11.42
CA VAL A 133 29.03 -10.54 -12.83
C VAL A 133 29.64 -9.25 -13.41
N PRO A 134 30.17 -9.26 -14.65
CA PRO A 134 30.93 -8.13 -15.21
C PRO A 134 30.08 -6.89 -15.52
N ALA A 135 28.81 -7.08 -15.90
CA ALA A 135 27.93 -5.99 -16.31
C ALA A 135 26.45 -6.27 -15.99
N ASN A 136 25.64 -5.22 -16.01
CA ASN A 136 24.19 -5.30 -15.82
C ASN A 136 23.47 -5.08 -17.17
N PRO A 137 23.31 -6.13 -17.99
CA PRO A 137 22.60 -6.05 -19.29
C PRO A 137 21.16 -5.54 -19.16
N ALA A 138 20.48 -5.81 -18.03
CA ALA A 138 19.10 -5.36 -17.80
C ALA A 138 18.95 -3.83 -17.77
N ARG A 139 20.04 -3.07 -17.57
CA ARG A 139 20.02 -1.60 -17.66
C ARG A 139 19.95 -1.08 -19.08
N MET A 140 20.34 -1.88 -20.08
CA MET A 140 20.35 -1.50 -21.49
C MET A 140 18.98 -1.64 -22.15
N VAL A 141 18.04 -2.36 -21.53
CA VAL A 141 16.68 -2.57 -22.04
C VAL A 141 15.76 -1.45 -21.60
N ASP A 142 14.99 -0.87 -22.51
CA ASP A 142 14.04 0.19 -22.19
C ASP A 142 12.94 -0.26 -21.22
N MET A 143 12.57 0.63 -20.29
CA MET A 143 11.46 0.36 -19.37
C MET A 143 10.12 0.70 -20.03
N PRO A 144 9.03 -0.04 -19.75
CA PRO A 144 7.71 0.31 -20.23
C PRO A 144 7.34 1.75 -19.84
N LYS A 145 6.98 2.58 -20.82
CA LYS A 145 6.50 3.94 -20.57
C LYS A 145 5.18 3.85 -19.78
N LEU A 146 5.17 4.42 -18.58
CA LEU A 146 3.98 4.50 -17.75
C LEU A 146 3.23 5.80 -18.05
N SER A 147 1.94 5.70 -18.37
CA SER A 147 1.10 6.89 -18.47
C SER A 147 0.79 7.42 -17.06
N ASP A 148 0.81 8.75 -16.92
CA ASP A 148 0.29 9.38 -15.71
C ASP A 148 -1.23 9.13 -15.65
N LYS A 149 -1.67 8.35 -14.66
CA LYS A 149 -3.10 8.19 -14.39
C LYS A 149 -3.64 9.45 -13.71
N ALA A 150 -4.85 9.84 -14.08
CA ALA A 150 -5.59 10.83 -13.31
C ALA A 150 -5.75 10.35 -11.87
N ILE A 151 -5.61 11.28 -10.92
CA ILE A 151 -5.77 10.99 -9.50
C ILE A 151 -7.27 10.88 -9.25
N ILE A 152 -7.70 9.71 -8.81
CA ILE A 152 -9.09 9.44 -8.47
C ILE A 152 -9.27 9.75 -7.00
N GLN A 153 -10.14 10.72 -6.71
CA GLN A 153 -10.50 11.20 -5.38
C GLN A 153 -12.01 11.42 -5.30
N LEU A 154 -12.51 11.48 -4.07
CA LEU A 154 -13.88 11.88 -3.81
C LEU A 154 -13.97 13.41 -3.77
N ASP A 155 -15.05 13.95 -4.30
CA ASP A 155 -15.40 15.37 -4.16
C ASP A 155 -16.18 15.57 -2.83
N PRO A 156 -16.30 16.81 -2.30
CA PRO A 156 -16.92 17.04 -0.98
C PRO A 156 -18.32 16.42 -0.83
N ASP A 157 -19.16 16.56 -1.85
CA ASP A 157 -20.50 15.97 -1.85
C ASP A 157 -20.46 14.43 -1.83
N GLU A 158 -19.50 13.81 -2.54
CA GLU A 158 -19.34 12.35 -2.50
C GLU A 158 -18.82 11.87 -1.13
N VAL A 159 -18.05 12.69 -0.42
CA VAL A 159 -17.62 12.40 0.96
C VAL A 159 -18.81 12.44 1.91
N ALA A 160 -19.63 13.49 1.85
CA ALA A 160 -20.84 13.61 2.66
C ALA A 160 -21.79 12.43 2.38
N ASN A 161 -22.10 12.18 1.11
CA ASN A 161 -22.94 11.06 0.69
C ASN A 161 -22.39 9.70 1.16
N LEU A 162 -21.06 9.51 1.17
CA LEU A 162 -20.44 8.28 1.67
C LEU A 162 -20.72 8.08 3.17
N LEU A 163 -20.52 9.12 3.98
CA LEU A 163 -20.75 9.07 5.43
C LEU A 163 -22.23 8.87 5.73
N ASP A 164 -23.10 9.67 5.10
CA ASP A 164 -24.56 9.58 5.23
C ASP A 164 -25.07 8.19 4.84
N HIS A 165 -24.52 7.60 3.76
CA HIS A 165 -24.90 6.27 3.33
C HIS A 165 -24.51 5.20 4.38
N ILE A 166 -23.34 5.31 5.01
CA ILE A 166 -22.93 4.36 6.07
C ILE A 166 -23.89 4.45 7.26
N GLU A 167 -24.31 5.65 7.63
CA GLU A 167 -25.22 5.90 8.75
C GLU A 167 -26.67 5.46 8.50
N ASN A 168 -27.13 5.53 7.25
CA ASN A 168 -28.55 5.39 6.95
C ASN A 168 -28.92 4.16 6.12
N CYS A 169 -27.96 3.48 5.47
CA CYS A 169 -28.28 2.34 4.61
C CYS A 169 -28.97 1.17 5.35
N GLY A 170 -28.90 1.13 6.69
CA GLY A 170 -29.67 0.16 7.49
C GLY A 170 -31.19 0.27 7.32
N ASN A 171 -31.72 1.44 6.99
CA ASN A 171 -33.16 1.69 6.90
C ASN A 171 -33.84 0.89 5.78
N GLU A 172 -33.07 0.51 4.76
CA GLU A 172 -33.54 -0.24 3.59
C GLU A 172 -33.23 -1.75 3.71
N LEU A 173 -32.54 -2.17 4.78
CA LEU A 173 -32.11 -3.56 4.98
C LEU A 173 -33.10 -4.33 5.86
N SER A 174 -33.18 -5.63 5.64
CA SER A 174 -33.98 -6.54 6.48
C SER A 174 -33.23 -7.84 6.80
N GLY A 175 -33.74 -8.57 7.80
CA GLY A 175 -33.22 -9.89 8.19
C GLY A 175 -31.73 -9.90 8.52
N VAL A 176 -31.00 -10.82 7.87
CA VAL A 176 -29.57 -11.05 8.11
C VAL A 176 -28.72 -9.83 7.75
N GLN A 177 -29.10 -9.09 6.70
CA GLN A 177 -28.35 -7.89 6.27
C GLN A 177 -28.44 -6.79 7.32
N LEU A 178 -29.63 -6.54 7.86
CA LEU A 178 -29.85 -5.55 8.93
C LEU A 178 -29.11 -5.92 10.21
N TYR A 179 -29.10 -7.21 10.58
CA TYR A 179 -28.33 -7.69 11.73
C TYR A 179 -26.83 -7.37 11.58
N HIS A 180 -26.24 -7.71 10.44
CA HIS A 180 -24.82 -7.43 10.18
C HIS A 180 -24.52 -5.93 10.10
N TYR A 181 -25.43 -5.15 9.49
CA TYR A 181 -25.32 -3.70 9.47
C TYR A 181 -25.25 -3.12 10.88
N ASN A 182 -26.23 -3.41 11.73
CA ASN A 182 -26.30 -2.88 13.10
C ASN A 182 -25.09 -3.30 13.94
N LYS A 183 -24.56 -4.50 13.70
CA LYS A 183 -23.36 -5.01 14.40
C LYS A 183 -22.07 -4.28 14.01
N HIS A 184 -22.00 -3.70 12.81
CA HIS A 184 -20.74 -3.21 12.23
C HIS A 184 -20.74 -1.71 11.91
N LYS A 185 -21.92 -1.05 11.87
CA LYS A 185 -22.05 0.34 11.41
C LYS A 185 -21.09 1.31 12.10
N TYR A 186 -20.99 1.26 13.44
CA TYR A 186 -20.12 2.18 14.19
C TYR A 186 -18.64 1.92 13.91
N ARG A 187 -18.23 0.65 13.79
CA ARG A 187 -16.87 0.30 13.37
C ARG A 187 -16.57 0.84 11.98
N ASP A 188 -17.47 0.58 11.05
CA ASP A 188 -17.25 0.86 9.63
C ASP A 188 -17.23 2.38 9.39
N LEU A 189 -18.13 3.12 10.05
CA LEU A 189 -18.14 4.59 10.09
C LEU A 189 -16.84 5.12 10.69
N ALA A 190 -16.47 4.69 11.90
CA ALA A 190 -15.24 5.15 12.57
C ALA A 190 -13.97 4.92 11.73
N ILE A 191 -13.86 3.78 11.03
CA ILE A 191 -12.72 3.51 10.14
C ILE A 191 -12.70 4.49 8.96
N ILE A 192 -13.83 4.69 8.29
CA ILE A 192 -13.91 5.56 7.12
C ILE A 192 -13.69 7.03 7.51
N THR A 193 -14.36 7.49 8.57
CA THR A 193 -14.22 8.85 9.10
C THR A 193 -12.79 9.11 9.55
N LEU A 194 -12.14 8.16 10.24
CA LEU A 194 -10.73 8.30 10.62
C LEU A 194 -9.81 8.44 9.40
N LEU A 195 -9.98 7.58 8.38
CA LEU A 195 -9.16 7.63 7.16
C LEU A 195 -9.35 8.94 6.39
N LEU A 196 -10.57 9.46 6.34
CA LEU A 196 -10.92 10.71 5.66
C LEU A 196 -10.54 11.96 6.47
N GLY A 197 -10.58 11.91 7.80
CA GLY A 197 -10.31 13.06 8.67
C GLY A 197 -8.84 13.24 9.06
N THR A 198 -8.01 12.22 8.87
CA THR A 198 -6.58 12.25 9.24
C THR A 198 -5.63 11.91 8.11
N GLY A 199 -6.14 11.27 7.04
CA GLY A 199 -5.32 10.80 5.93
C GLY A 199 -4.29 9.73 6.30
N ILE A 200 -4.38 9.05 7.44
CA ILE A 200 -3.44 7.96 7.79
C ILE A 200 -3.48 6.81 6.77
N ARG A 201 -2.40 6.02 6.68
CA ARG A 201 -2.36 4.84 5.81
C ARG A 201 -3.24 3.73 6.39
N VAL A 202 -3.80 2.88 5.53
CA VAL A 202 -4.61 1.72 5.97
C VAL A 202 -3.87 0.79 6.93
N SER A 203 -2.56 0.58 6.72
CA SER A 203 -1.73 -0.22 7.62
C SER A 203 -1.51 0.44 8.98
N GLU A 204 -1.49 1.78 9.02
CA GLU A 204 -1.41 2.54 10.27
C GLU A 204 -2.75 2.41 11.02
N CYS A 205 -3.87 2.62 10.33
CA CYS A 205 -5.24 2.46 10.86
C CYS A 205 -5.49 1.05 11.44
N VAL A 206 -5.18 -0.01 10.69
CA VAL A 206 -5.30 -1.41 11.14
C VAL A 206 -4.40 -1.70 12.34
N GLY A 207 -3.24 -1.05 12.40
CA GLY A 207 -2.24 -1.25 13.44
C GLY A 207 -2.54 -0.57 14.78
N LEU A 208 -3.56 0.30 14.85
CA LEU A 208 -3.88 1.06 16.06
C LEU A 208 -4.33 0.18 17.22
N ASN A 209 -3.86 0.53 18.42
CA ASN A 209 -4.37 0.04 19.69
C ASN A 209 -5.33 1.07 20.32
N ILE A 210 -6.15 0.62 21.26
CA ILE A 210 -7.00 1.51 22.06
C ILE A 210 -6.14 2.57 22.77
N SER A 211 -4.98 2.17 23.29
CA SER A 211 -4.02 3.05 23.99
C SER A 211 -3.23 4.00 23.09
N ASP A 212 -3.41 3.93 21.77
CA ASP A 212 -2.81 4.88 20.83
C ASP A 212 -3.66 6.13 20.63
N VAL A 213 -4.93 6.11 21.08
CA VAL A 213 -5.87 7.24 20.94
C VAL A 213 -5.85 8.09 22.21
N ASP A 214 -5.47 9.35 22.07
CA ASP A 214 -5.52 10.36 23.12
C ASP A 214 -6.66 11.35 22.83
N PHE A 215 -7.82 11.07 23.44
CA PHE A 215 -9.00 11.91 23.36
C PHE A 215 -8.90 13.23 24.12
N LYS A 216 -7.88 13.44 24.96
CA LYS A 216 -7.71 14.74 25.64
C LYS A 216 -7.05 15.76 24.71
N ASN A 217 -6.15 15.29 23.86
CA ASN A 217 -5.40 16.11 22.92
C ASN A 217 -5.84 15.88 21.46
N ASN A 218 -6.89 15.09 21.23
CA ASN A 218 -7.37 14.66 19.92
C ASN A 218 -6.25 14.19 19.00
N GLY A 219 -5.39 13.31 19.51
CA GLY A 219 -4.22 12.79 18.84
C GLY A 219 -4.20 11.26 18.77
N ILE A 220 -3.66 10.72 17.68
CA ILE A 220 -3.41 9.28 17.52
C ILE A 220 -1.92 9.07 17.30
N ARG A 221 -1.32 8.23 18.14
CA ARG A 221 0.06 7.77 17.95
C ARG A 221 0.09 6.69 16.87
N ILE A 222 0.72 7.00 15.74
CA ILE A 222 0.98 6.05 14.66
C ILE A 222 2.47 5.75 14.57
N ILE A 223 2.81 4.56 14.11
CA ILE A 223 4.19 4.22 13.75
C ILE A 223 4.27 4.11 12.23
N ARG A 224 5.09 4.96 11.60
CA ARG A 224 5.28 5.05 10.15
C ARG A 224 6.30 4.01 9.64
N LYS A 225 6.46 3.96 8.31
CA LYS A 225 7.48 3.13 7.66
C LYS A 225 8.87 3.47 8.22
N GLY A 226 9.63 2.44 8.59
CA GLY A 226 10.94 2.59 9.23
C GLY A 226 10.91 2.56 10.76
N GLY A 227 9.72 2.47 11.38
CA GLY A 227 9.59 2.36 12.83
C GLY A 227 9.46 3.70 13.56
N ASN A 228 9.45 4.82 12.84
CA ASN A 228 9.32 6.15 13.43
C ASN A 228 7.90 6.39 13.94
N GLU A 229 7.77 6.82 15.19
CA GLU A 229 6.52 7.26 15.77
C GLU A 229 6.16 8.69 15.33
N MET A 230 4.86 8.96 15.20
CA MET A 230 4.31 10.28 14.98
C MET A 230 2.92 10.37 15.58
N VAL A 231 2.55 11.54 16.08
CA VAL A 231 1.17 11.86 16.47
C VAL A 231 0.48 12.53 15.29
N VAL A 232 -0.71 12.06 14.95
CA VAL A 232 -1.62 12.71 14.00
C VAL A 232 -2.84 13.20 14.76
N TYR A 233 -3.15 14.48 14.60
CA TYR A 233 -4.31 15.09 15.24
C TYR A 233 -5.58 14.89 14.41
N PHE A 234 -6.72 14.85 15.07
CA PHE A 234 -8.03 14.67 14.46
C PHE A 234 -9.07 15.67 14.98
N GLY A 235 -10.10 15.94 14.17
CA GLY A 235 -11.20 16.85 14.53
C GLY A 235 -12.33 16.15 15.27
N SER A 236 -13.36 16.92 15.66
CA SER A 236 -14.50 16.44 16.44
C SER A 236 -15.26 15.29 15.76
N GLU A 237 -15.48 15.33 14.44
CA GLU A 237 -16.18 14.24 13.74
C GLU A 237 -15.47 12.88 13.87
N VAL A 238 -14.13 12.89 13.87
CA VAL A 238 -13.34 11.67 14.09
C VAL A 238 -13.40 11.27 15.56
N GLU A 239 -13.36 12.24 16.47
CA GLU A 239 -13.52 12.00 17.91
C GLU A 239 -14.85 11.28 18.19
N ASP A 240 -15.95 11.85 17.72
CA ASP A 240 -17.32 11.36 17.92
C ASP A 240 -17.45 9.95 17.35
N GLY A 241 -17.02 9.74 16.09
CA GLY A 241 -17.06 8.42 15.46
C GLY A 241 -16.25 7.35 16.21
N LEU A 242 -15.07 7.72 16.75
CA LEU A 242 -14.26 6.81 17.55
C LEU A 242 -14.90 6.51 18.90
N ARG A 243 -15.48 7.50 19.58
CA ARG A 243 -16.18 7.31 20.87
C ARG A 243 -17.41 6.43 20.70
N ASP A 244 -18.24 6.72 19.71
CA ASP A 244 -19.42 5.91 19.38
C ASP A 244 -19.03 4.46 19.10
N TYR A 245 -17.97 4.25 18.33
CA TYR A 245 -17.47 2.90 18.11
C TYR A 245 -17.01 2.24 19.41
N LEU A 246 -16.24 2.94 20.24
CA LEU A 246 -15.73 2.39 21.49
C LEU A 246 -16.87 1.97 22.43
N GLU A 247 -17.82 2.87 22.65
CA GLU A 247 -18.91 2.72 23.62
C GLU A 247 -20.01 1.77 23.13
N LEU A 248 -20.45 1.92 21.88
CA LEU A 248 -21.62 1.22 21.36
C LEU A 248 -21.28 -0.15 20.75
N SER A 249 -20.00 -0.43 20.46
CA SER A 249 -19.60 -1.66 19.77
C SER A 249 -18.33 -2.30 20.31
N ARG A 250 -17.18 -1.61 20.34
CA ARG A 250 -15.88 -2.22 20.61
C ARG A 250 -15.77 -2.81 22.01
N ASN A 251 -16.30 -2.11 23.02
CA ASN A 251 -16.21 -2.53 24.42
C ASN A 251 -17.12 -3.71 24.76
N SER A 252 -18.16 -3.97 23.97
CA SER A 252 -19.05 -5.12 24.15
C SER A 252 -18.55 -6.40 23.48
N ILE A 253 -17.46 -6.34 22.70
CA ILE A 253 -16.88 -7.49 22.01
C ILE A 253 -15.73 -8.07 22.84
N THR A 254 -15.85 -9.32 23.28
CA THR A 254 -14.74 -10.09 23.85
C THR A 254 -13.77 -10.53 22.75
N PRO A 255 -12.54 -9.98 22.68
CA PRO A 255 -11.58 -10.30 21.61
C PRO A 255 -11.04 -11.74 21.75
N ILE A 256 -10.51 -12.30 20.66
CA ILE A 256 -9.69 -13.51 20.75
C ILE A 256 -8.35 -13.17 21.38
N ALA A 257 -7.79 -14.12 22.14
CA ALA A 257 -6.48 -13.99 22.77
C ALA A 257 -5.40 -13.46 21.79
N GLY A 258 -4.66 -12.44 22.21
CA GLY A 258 -3.64 -11.76 21.40
C GLY A 258 -4.15 -10.60 20.52
N HIS A 259 -5.43 -10.24 20.64
CA HIS A 259 -6.04 -9.12 19.91
C HIS A 259 -6.77 -8.12 20.82
N GLU A 260 -6.56 -8.20 22.13
CA GLU A 260 -7.27 -7.45 23.17
C GLU A 260 -7.10 -5.94 23.01
N ASP A 261 -5.89 -5.51 22.67
CA ASP A 261 -5.55 -4.09 22.57
C ASP A 261 -5.96 -3.48 21.23
N ALA A 262 -6.34 -4.28 20.22
CA ALA A 262 -6.61 -3.79 18.88
C ALA A 262 -7.79 -2.81 18.89
N LEU A 263 -7.61 -1.61 18.33
CA LEU A 263 -8.69 -0.62 18.25
C LEU A 263 -9.85 -1.18 17.43
N PHE A 264 -9.58 -1.64 16.20
CA PHE A 264 -10.60 -2.17 15.29
C PHE A 264 -10.58 -3.70 15.21
N LEU A 265 -11.75 -4.31 15.45
CA LEU A 265 -11.96 -5.76 15.37
C LEU A 265 -12.78 -6.18 14.16
N SER A 266 -12.39 -7.30 13.57
CA SER A 266 -13.16 -8.03 12.57
C SER A 266 -14.31 -8.82 13.18
N ASN A 267 -15.15 -9.41 12.34
CA ASN A 267 -16.25 -10.29 12.76
C ASN A 267 -15.76 -11.54 13.48
N LEU A 268 -14.51 -11.93 13.24
CA LEU A 268 -13.84 -13.04 13.92
C LEU A 268 -13.25 -12.62 15.29
N ARG A 269 -13.52 -11.39 15.76
CA ARG A 269 -13.03 -10.85 17.05
C ARG A 269 -11.50 -10.77 17.13
N LYS A 270 -10.83 -10.78 15.98
CA LYS A 270 -9.41 -10.49 15.79
C LYS A 270 -9.23 -9.08 15.24
N ARG A 271 -8.02 -8.51 15.38
CA ARG A 271 -7.64 -7.25 14.69
C ARG A 271 -8.07 -7.31 13.21
N ILE A 272 -8.75 -6.27 12.74
CA ILE A 272 -9.18 -6.20 11.35
C ILE A 272 -7.98 -6.17 10.40
N SER A 273 -8.06 -6.86 9.26
CA SER A 273 -6.97 -6.89 8.28
C SER A 273 -7.06 -5.73 7.29
N VAL A 274 -5.94 -5.42 6.63
CA VAL A 274 -5.91 -4.43 5.54
C VAL A 274 -6.92 -4.81 4.44
N ASP A 275 -6.94 -6.06 4.01
CA ASP A 275 -7.87 -6.56 3.00
C ASP A 275 -9.34 -6.39 3.41
N ALA A 276 -9.66 -6.55 4.70
CA ALA A 276 -11.00 -6.34 5.21
C ALA A 276 -11.40 -4.86 5.15
N VAL A 277 -10.48 -3.95 5.48
CA VAL A 277 -10.70 -2.50 5.33
C VAL A 277 -10.82 -2.11 3.86
N GLU A 278 -10.03 -2.69 2.96
CA GLU A 278 -10.17 -2.45 1.51
C GLU A 278 -11.54 -2.88 0.97
N LYS A 279 -12.01 -4.06 1.38
CA LYS A 279 -13.36 -4.56 1.03
C LYS A 279 -14.45 -3.68 1.62
N LEU A 280 -14.29 -3.22 2.86
CA LEU A 280 -15.20 -2.30 3.53
C LEU A 280 -15.30 -0.98 2.76
N VAL A 281 -14.18 -0.34 2.45
CA VAL A 281 -14.14 0.90 1.67
C VAL A 281 -14.81 0.69 0.31
N LYS A 282 -14.50 -0.41 -0.38
CA LYS A 282 -15.13 -0.73 -1.66
C LYS A 282 -16.64 -0.90 -1.54
N LYS A 283 -17.12 -1.64 -0.53
CA LYS A 283 -18.56 -1.89 -0.29
C LYS A 283 -19.35 -0.59 -0.21
N TYR A 284 -18.92 0.34 0.64
CA TYR A 284 -19.66 1.59 0.87
C TYR A 284 -19.48 2.59 -0.28
N SER A 285 -18.25 2.74 -0.81
CA SER A 285 -18.02 3.67 -1.92
C SER A 285 -18.74 3.30 -3.21
N SER A 286 -18.91 2.00 -3.49
CA SER A 286 -19.63 1.57 -4.70
C SER A 286 -21.10 1.91 -4.72
N ALA A 287 -21.69 2.24 -3.57
CA ALA A 287 -23.09 2.66 -3.48
C ALA A 287 -23.29 4.15 -3.79
N VAL A 288 -22.24 4.96 -3.67
CA VAL A 288 -22.32 6.43 -3.79
C VAL A 288 -21.59 6.98 -5.00
N THR A 289 -20.63 6.23 -5.58
CA THR A 289 -19.88 6.68 -6.76
C THR A 289 -19.49 5.53 -7.67
N VAL A 290 -19.38 5.83 -8.97
CA VAL A 290 -18.82 4.91 -9.98
C VAL A 290 -17.29 4.81 -9.90
N LYS A 291 -16.65 5.75 -9.18
CA LYS A 291 -15.20 5.77 -8.97
C LYS A 291 -14.81 4.56 -8.12
N THR A 292 -13.81 3.78 -8.56
CA THR A 292 -13.27 2.70 -7.73
C THR A 292 -12.48 3.31 -6.56
N ILE A 293 -13.02 3.35 -5.35
CA ILE A 293 -12.31 3.92 -4.19
C ILE A 293 -11.54 2.85 -3.42
N THR A 294 -10.39 3.22 -2.91
CA THR A 294 -9.54 2.40 -2.03
C THR A 294 -9.08 3.27 -0.85
N PRO A 295 -8.58 2.71 0.26
CA PRO A 295 -8.09 3.51 1.40
C PRO A 295 -7.04 4.55 0.99
N HIS A 296 -6.17 4.23 0.02
CA HIS A 296 -5.18 5.18 -0.49
C HIS A 296 -5.81 6.36 -1.24
N LYS A 297 -6.97 6.15 -1.86
CA LYS A 297 -7.74 7.22 -2.51
C LYS A 297 -8.45 8.09 -1.49
N LEU A 298 -8.97 7.54 -0.39
CA LEU A 298 -9.50 8.34 0.74
C LEU A 298 -8.42 9.25 1.33
N ARG A 299 -7.20 8.72 1.52
CA ARG A 299 -6.04 9.55 1.90
C ARG A 299 -5.72 10.65 0.88
N SER A 300 -5.90 10.36 -0.41
CA SER A 300 -5.71 11.36 -1.45
C SER A 300 -6.81 12.43 -1.40
N THR A 301 -8.06 12.05 -1.15
CA THR A 301 -9.18 12.97 -0.88
C THR A 301 -8.84 13.91 0.26
N TYR A 302 -8.40 13.39 1.42
CA TYR A 302 -7.99 14.21 2.56
C TYR A 302 -6.85 15.18 2.20
N GLY A 303 -5.80 14.70 1.53
CA GLY A 303 -4.68 15.53 1.12
C GLY A 303 -5.09 16.67 0.18
N THR A 304 -6.04 16.42 -0.72
CA THR A 304 -6.59 17.46 -1.59
C THR A 304 -7.42 18.47 -0.81
N ALA A 305 -8.34 18.02 0.05
CA ALA A 305 -9.17 18.90 0.88
C ALA A 305 -8.29 19.78 1.79
N LEU A 306 -7.31 19.19 2.48
CA LEU A 306 -6.37 19.93 3.33
C LEU A 306 -5.57 20.96 2.53
N TYR A 307 -5.14 20.63 1.30
CA TYR A 307 -4.44 21.59 0.44
C TYR A 307 -5.35 22.72 -0.06
N GLN A 308 -6.63 22.43 -0.32
CA GLN A 308 -7.63 23.43 -0.71
C GLN A 308 -7.86 24.44 0.40
N GLU A 309 -8.00 23.98 1.64
CA GLU A 309 -8.21 24.83 2.82
C GLU A 309 -6.95 25.62 3.21
N THR A 310 -5.80 24.96 3.29
CA THR A 310 -4.58 25.59 3.85
C THR A 310 -3.79 26.39 2.82
N GLY A 311 -3.84 25.99 1.54
CA GLY A 311 -2.95 26.53 0.51
C GLY A 311 -1.47 26.15 0.65
N ASP A 312 -1.09 25.41 1.69
CA ASP A 312 0.29 25.12 2.03
C ASP A 312 0.64 23.65 1.77
N ILE A 313 1.47 23.43 0.75
CA ILE A 313 1.91 22.10 0.36
C ILE A 313 2.85 21.45 1.39
N TYR A 314 3.54 22.23 2.22
CA TYR A 314 4.45 21.73 3.26
C TYR A 314 3.66 21.19 4.45
N ILE A 315 2.61 21.90 4.88
CA ILE A 315 1.68 21.40 5.92
C ILE A 315 1.07 20.08 5.46
N VAL A 316 0.58 20.01 4.22
CA VAL A 316 0.00 18.78 3.66
C VAL A 316 1.04 17.64 3.62
N ALA A 317 2.29 17.94 3.25
CA ALA A 317 3.36 16.95 3.22
C ALA A 317 3.71 16.41 4.60
N ASP A 318 3.74 17.27 5.62
CA ASP A 318 4.06 16.90 7.00
C ASP A 318 2.96 16.03 7.63
N VAL A 319 1.71 16.49 7.55
CA VAL A 319 0.52 15.78 8.05
C VAL A 319 0.40 14.40 7.41
N LEU A 320 0.53 14.33 6.08
CA LEU A 320 0.50 13.05 5.38
C LEU A 320 1.77 12.22 5.64
N GLY A 321 2.92 12.84 5.88
CA GLY A 321 4.17 12.14 6.05
C GLY A 321 4.83 11.72 4.76
N HIS A 322 4.94 12.66 3.84
CA HIS A 322 5.72 12.51 2.62
C HIS A 322 7.15 12.99 2.89
N SER A 323 8.11 12.08 2.72
CA SER A 323 9.54 12.41 2.84
C SER A 323 10.03 13.34 1.72
N ASP A 324 9.30 13.41 0.62
CA ASP A 324 9.57 14.30 -0.51
C ASP A 324 8.30 15.07 -0.89
N VAL A 325 8.38 16.40 -0.76
CA VAL A 325 7.31 17.35 -1.09
C VAL A 325 6.91 17.27 -2.56
N ASN A 326 7.81 16.84 -3.46
CA ASN A 326 7.47 16.62 -4.86
C ASN A 326 6.36 15.57 -5.04
N THR A 327 6.26 14.60 -4.14
CA THR A 327 5.13 13.67 -4.09
C THR A 327 3.84 14.44 -3.85
N THR A 328 3.79 15.25 -2.80
CA THR A 328 2.63 16.10 -2.46
C THR A 328 2.28 17.05 -3.61
N LYS A 329 3.28 17.67 -4.26
CA LYS A 329 3.09 18.56 -5.41
C LYS A 329 2.54 17.84 -6.64
N LYS A 330 3.05 16.65 -6.98
CA LYS A 330 2.55 15.84 -8.10
C LYS A 330 1.09 15.43 -7.87
N HIS A 331 0.74 15.17 -6.61
CA HIS A 331 -0.55 14.64 -6.23
C HIS A 331 -1.65 15.71 -6.05
N TYR A 332 -1.35 16.82 -5.38
CA TYR A 332 -2.39 17.77 -4.94
C TYR A 332 -2.27 19.15 -5.60
N ALA A 333 -1.09 19.54 -6.09
CA ALA A 333 -0.88 20.85 -6.71
C ALA A 333 -1.31 20.95 -8.18
N LYS A 334 -1.98 19.92 -8.74
CA LYS A 334 -2.54 19.96 -10.10
C LYS A 334 -3.81 20.83 -10.21
N LEU A 335 -4.38 21.27 -9.09
CA LEU A 335 -5.47 22.25 -9.00
C LEU A 335 -4.95 23.66 -9.38
N LYS A 336 -4.68 23.85 -10.67
CA LYS A 336 -3.94 24.99 -11.20
C LYS A 336 -4.82 26.17 -11.60
N ASP A 337 -6.07 26.00 -12.01
CA ASP A 337 -6.73 27.08 -12.77
C ASP A 337 -7.32 28.20 -11.90
N GLU A 338 -8.02 27.85 -10.82
CA GLU A 338 -8.65 28.84 -9.94
C GLU A 338 -7.63 29.68 -9.16
N ARG A 339 -6.59 29.02 -8.61
CA ARG A 339 -5.50 29.74 -7.91
C ARG A 339 -4.61 30.55 -8.85
N ARG A 340 -4.39 30.14 -10.09
CA ARG A 340 -3.70 30.99 -11.10
C ARG A 340 -4.49 32.28 -11.35
N ARG A 341 -5.83 32.20 -11.41
CA ARG A 341 -6.69 33.37 -11.53
C ARG A 341 -6.72 34.24 -10.27
N ALA A 342 -6.63 33.65 -9.08
CA ALA A 342 -6.52 34.40 -7.84
C ALA A 342 -5.15 35.09 -7.68
N ALA A 343 -4.06 34.41 -8.07
CA ALA A 343 -2.70 34.94 -8.00
C ALA A 343 -2.49 36.19 -8.87
N SER A 344 -3.15 36.28 -10.02
CA SER A 344 -3.08 37.48 -10.87
C SER A 344 -3.65 38.74 -10.19
N LYS A 345 -4.51 38.56 -9.17
CA LYS A 345 -5.11 39.65 -8.39
C LYS A 345 -4.42 39.89 -7.04
N ALA A 346 -3.49 39.02 -6.65
CA ALA A 346 -2.85 39.04 -5.32
C ALA A 346 -1.80 40.15 -5.19
N VAL A 347 -1.10 40.50 -6.28
CA VAL A 347 -0.12 41.59 -6.29
C VAL A 347 -0.79 42.87 -6.75
N LYS A 348 -1.05 43.79 -5.82
CA LYS A 348 -1.52 45.14 -6.15
C LYS A 348 -0.32 46.07 -6.27
N LEU A 349 -0.16 46.72 -7.42
CA LEU A 349 0.97 47.61 -7.71
C LEU A 349 0.83 49.00 -7.08
N ARG A 350 -0.36 49.35 -6.58
CA ARG A 350 -0.64 50.62 -5.90
C ARG A 350 -1.60 50.37 -4.74
N GLU A 351 -1.30 50.93 -3.59
CA GLU A 351 -2.27 51.06 -2.50
C GLU A 351 -3.39 52.02 -2.95
N ARG A 352 -4.63 51.70 -2.59
CA ARG A 352 -5.78 52.57 -2.83
C ARG A 352 -6.00 53.47 -1.64
#